data_AF-A0A4U5TZC7-F1
#
_entry.id   AF-A0A4U5TZC7-F1
#
_cell.length_a   1.000
_cell.length_b   1.000
_cell.length_c   1.000
_cell.angle_alpha   90.00
_cell.angle_beta   90.00
_cell.angle_gamma   90.00
#
_symmetry.space_group_name_H-M   'P 1'
#
loop_
_entity.id
_entity.type
_entity.pdbx_description
1 polymer ?
#
loop_
_entity_poly.entity_id
_entity_poly.type
_entity_poly.pdbx_seq_one_letter_code
_entity_poly.pdbx_strand_id
1 'polypeptide(L)'
;MATNAGFYVTLPSNASKDVFKNNTSSNYTVDLAKAIELNGEWEVGLCEIIYPHTWYTLPRDNAYIELMEISDEAVMPSEKDDPNHTKPGELLIIQKFSRGGYYDKPKDLLDQIVPKLIKYDPTAEAVYNNVTKCIDFKGSGRYKIRAQAPLAYMLGLKPDIIQYQPIGDSYSPLLSVVNVKGGFGDVLSIEDKVYTEILPLSAITDGGHIEFFIPGDGEKYLDLNDTLLHLRLKITNADGTDLANDAAVGLINYPLNTMFSQCDVILGDRLISQSSATHPYRAMIETLLNYSEDTLKSQFSAGLFYKDTAGALDSIVTNNGPNRGLNSRAAFSANSREIHLFGPLHGDVFFCERLLLNSVDMRIKLTRASDAFCLMGARDSLFRLRILGASLFVKKVTVSPAIRLGHAAALLRGNALYPLSRVNVKTYSIPANSRICNQENLFLGAMPKYVVLGMVHHEAFTGRRDLSPFNFVHNNVEYLALCQDGRQVPAKAFQSQFNQGSSVREFYNMFIATGRHLKDLPLSINREEFNDGYSLFVFNLTPGDDNDALSPVSNGNLKLEMRFRVALPHTTTLIVYACYDSILEINSKRQVLVDYY
;
A
#
# COMPACT_ATOMS: atom_id res chain seq x y z
N MET A 1 -39.49 -51.36 4.95
CA MET A 1 -39.21 -49.91 4.82
C MET A 1 -37.87 -49.77 4.13
N ALA A 2 -37.88 -49.72 2.79
CA ALA A 2 -36.68 -49.43 2.02
C ALA A 2 -36.54 -47.91 1.97
N THR A 3 -35.41 -47.39 2.45
CA THR A 3 -35.04 -45.99 2.36
C THR A 3 -34.96 -45.58 0.89
N ASN A 4 -35.80 -44.62 0.46
CA ASN A 4 -35.66 -43.90 -0.80
C ASN A 4 -34.35 -43.07 -0.75
N ALA A 5 -33.22 -43.75 -0.89
CA ALA A 5 -31.93 -43.10 -0.96
C ALA A 5 -31.73 -42.59 -2.39
N GLY A 6 -32.16 -41.35 -2.65
CA GLY A 6 -31.67 -40.61 -3.80
C GLY A 6 -30.14 -40.47 -3.72
N PHE A 7 -29.49 -40.27 -4.86
CA PHE A 7 -28.05 -40.03 -4.93
C PHE A 7 -27.77 -38.78 -5.76
N TYR A 8 -26.65 -38.13 -5.46
CA TYR A 8 -26.19 -36.96 -6.21
C TYR A 8 -25.19 -37.39 -7.28
N VAL A 9 -25.32 -36.81 -8.47
CA VAL A 9 -24.35 -36.93 -9.55
C VAL A 9 -23.71 -35.56 -9.76
N THR A 10 -22.39 -35.47 -9.61
CA THR A 10 -21.64 -34.26 -9.92
C THR A 10 -21.18 -34.30 -11.38
N LEU A 11 -21.58 -33.30 -12.15
CA LEU A 11 -21.23 -33.15 -13.57
C LEU A 11 -20.20 -32.02 -13.72
N PRO A 12 -18.88 -32.30 -13.71
CA PRO A 12 -17.88 -31.26 -13.91
C PRO A 12 -17.81 -30.85 -15.39
N SER A 13 -17.76 -29.53 -15.65
CA SER A 13 -17.52 -28.97 -16.98
C SER A 13 -16.02 -28.94 -17.30
N ASN A 14 -15.34 -30.10 -17.21
CA ASN A 14 -13.91 -30.26 -17.47
C ASN A 14 -13.60 -31.21 -18.64
N ALA A 15 -14.62 -31.63 -19.40
CA ALA A 15 -14.48 -32.54 -20.51
C ALA A 15 -13.67 -31.91 -21.66
N SER A 16 -12.63 -32.61 -22.14
CA SER A 16 -11.79 -32.13 -23.23
C SER A 16 -12.58 -31.95 -24.53
N LYS A 17 -12.31 -30.84 -25.25
CA LYS A 17 -12.84 -30.60 -26.61
C LYS A 17 -12.40 -31.66 -27.63
N ASP A 18 -11.36 -32.43 -27.31
CA ASP A 18 -10.90 -33.52 -28.18
C ASP A 18 -11.89 -34.70 -28.22
N VAL A 19 -12.64 -34.90 -27.13
CA VAL A 19 -13.63 -35.99 -26.97
C VAL A 19 -15.03 -35.50 -27.34
N PHE A 20 -15.43 -34.32 -26.85
CA PHE A 20 -16.75 -33.72 -27.12
C PHE A 20 -16.59 -32.39 -27.83
N LYS A 21 -16.34 -32.45 -29.15
CA LYS A 21 -16.00 -31.28 -30.01
C LYS A 21 -17.04 -30.16 -30.00
N ASN A 22 -18.29 -30.49 -29.68
CA ASN A 22 -19.42 -29.55 -29.70
C ASN A 22 -19.75 -28.94 -28.33
N ASN A 23 -18.97 -29.24 -27.28
CA ASN A 23 -19.19 -28.65 -25.96
C ASN A 23 -18.96 -27.12 -26.00
N THR A 24 -19.91 -26.39 -25.41
CA THR A 24 -19.86 -24.94 -25.18
C THR A 24 -20.02 -24.65 -23.69
N SER A 25 -19.79 -23.40 -23.26
CA SER A 25 -20.03 -22.98 -21.87
C SER A 25 -21.50 -23.13 -21.44
N SER A 26 -22.43 -23.13 -22.40
CA SER A 26 -23.88 -23.09 -22.14
C SER A 26 -24.58 -24.42 -22.44
N ASN A 27 -23.87 -25.36 -23.08
CA ASN A 27 -24.38 -26.69 -23.45
C ASN A 27 -23.18 -27.64 -23.57
N TYR A 28 -23.09 -28.61 -22.67
CA TYR A 28 -22.00 -29.57 -22.65
C TYR A 28 -22.47 -30.97 -22.24
N THR A 29 -21.77 -31.98 -22.78
CA THR A 29 -21.92 -33.39 -22.43
C THR A 29 -20.64 -33.86 -21.75
N VAL A 30 -20.78 -34.75 -20.75
CA VAL A 30 -19.65 -35.34 -20.03
C VAL A 30 -19.89 -36.83 -19.82
N ASP A 31 -18.82 -37.63 -19.89
CA ASP A 31 -18.87 -39.04 -19.49
C ASP A 31 -18.71 -39.16 -17.98
N LEU A 32 -19.59 -39.96 -17.36
CA LEU A 32 -19.45 -40.30 -15.96
C LEU A 32 -18.33 -41.32 -15.77
N ALA A 33 -17.55 -41.15 -14.70
CA ALA A 33 -16.44 -42.05 -14.37
C ALA A 33 -16.89 -43.51 -14.14
N LYS A 34 -18.17 -43.74 -13.85
CA LYS A 34 -18.81 -45.05 -13.77
C LYS A 34 -20.20 -44.99 -14.42
N ALA A 35 -20.55 -46.04 -15.16
CA ALA A 35 -21.91 -46.21 -15.66
C ALA A 35 -22.89 -46.30 -14.48
N ILE A 36 -24.02 -45.61 -14.61
CA ILE A 36 -25.09 -45.64 -13.63
C ILE A 36 -26.22 -46.48 -14.22
N GLU A 37 -26.59 -47.56 -13.53
CA GLU A 37 -27.75 -48.36 -13.87
C GLU A 37 -28.96 -47.84 -13.10
N LEU A 38 -29.95 -47.32 -13.83
CA LEU A 38 -31.21 -46.82 -13.27
C LEU A 38 -32.30 -47.88 -13.48
N ASN A 39 -32.81 -48.45 -12.39
CA ASN A 39 -33.93 -49.39 -12.44
C ASN A 39 -35.25 -48.67 -12.14
N GLY A 40 -36.22 -48.74 -13.05
CA GLY A 40 -37.53 -48.10 -12.90
C GLY A 40 -37.60 -46.66 -13.47
N GLU A 41 -38.66 -45.94 -13.13
CA GLU A 41 -38.83 -44.53 -13.52
C GLU A 41 -38.10 -43.61 -12.54
N TRP A 42 -37.34 -42.65 -13.07
CA TRP A 42 -36.57 -41.68 -12.30
C TRP A 42 -36.87 -40.26 -12.76
N GLU A 43 -36.95 -39.33 -11.82
CA GLU A 43 -36.98 -37.90 -12.08
C GLU A 43 -35.62 -37.30 -11.76
N VAL A 44 -35.12 -36.44 -12.64
CA VAL A 44 -33.84 -35.73 -12.45
C VAL A 44 -34.13 -34.30 -12.05
N GLY A 45 -33.66 -33.91 -10.86
CA GLY A 45 -33.67 -32.53 -10.39
C GLY A 45 -32.26 -31.96 -10.35
N LEU A 46 -32.09 -30.72 -10.81
CA LEU A 46 -30.87 -29.96 -10.56
C LEU A 46 -30.84 -29.54 -9.09
N CYS A 47 -29.96 -30.16 -8.30
CA CYS A 47 -29.83 -29.81 -6.87
C CYS A 47 -28.93 -28.60 -6.65
N GLU A 48 -27.79 -28.54 -7.34
CA GLU A 48 -26.78 -27.48 -7.17
C GLU A 48 -26.05 -27.26 -8.50
N ILE A 49 -25.74 -26.00 -8.79
CA ILE A 49 -24.90 -25.61 -9.93
C ILE A 49 -23.80 -24.69 -9.43
N ILE A 50 -22.55 -25.05 -9.72
CA ILE A 50 -21.39 -24.21 -9.43
C ILE A 50 -20.94 -23.63 -10.77
N TYR A 51 -21.26 -22.34 -10.96
CA TYR A 51 -20.85 -21.58 -12.12
C TYR A 51 -19.98 -20.41 -11.64
N PRO A 52 -18.72 -20.29 -12.09
CA PRO A 52 -17.84 -19.21 -11.65
C PRO A 52 -18.30 -17.88 -12.26
N HIS A 53 -19.25 -17.24 -11.58
CA HIS A 53 -19.75 -15.91 -11.88
C HIS A 53 -20.19 -15.24 -10.59
N THR A 54 -19.95 -13.94 -10.47
CA THR A 54 -20.29 -13.18 -9.26
C THR A 54 -21.59 -12.43 -9.51
N TRP A 55 -22.63 -12.75 -8.73
CA TRP A 55 -23.90 -12.02 -8.75
C TRP A 55 -24.04 -11.14 -7.51
N TYR A 56 -24.82 -10.07 -7.64
CA TYR A 56 -25.32 -9.34 -6.49
C TYR A 56 -26.56 -10.07 -5.94
N THR A 57 -26.46 -10.65 -4.74
CA THR A 57 -27.57 -11.41 -4.09
C THR A 57 -28.28 -10.62 -2.98
N LEU A 58 -29.57 -10.32 -3.17
CA LEU A 58 -30.41 -9.65 -2.16
C LEU A 58 -31.12 -10.69 -1.28
N PRO A 59 -30.96 -10.64 0.06
CA PRO A 59 -31.68 -11.54 0.95
C PRO A 59 -33.19 -11.26 0.91
N ARG A 60 -33.98 -12.31 1.15
CA ARG A 60 -35.46 -12.23 1.13
C ARG A 60 -36.01 -11.32 2.23
N ASP A 61 -35.33 -11.29 3.37
CA ASP A 61 -35.72 -10.51 4.54
C ASP A 61 -34.71 -9.35 4.71
N ASN A 62 -35.21 -8.16 5.07
CA ASN A 62 -34.45 -6.92 5.28
C ASN A 62 -33.94 -6.16 4.04
N ALA A 63 -34.51 -6.40 2.86
CA ALA A 63 -34.26 -5.58 1.66
C ALA A 63 -35.35 -4.50 1.46
N TYR A 64 -35.09 -3.28 1.94
CA TYR A 64 -35.98 -2.13 1.72
C TYR A 64 -35.23 -0.79 1.72
N ILE A 65 -35.83 0.20 1.06
CA ILE A 65 -35.40 1.60 1.05
C ILE A 65 -36.33 2.41 1.93
N GLU A 66 -35.75 3.20 2.82
CA GLU A 66 -36.43 4.18 3.65
C GLU A 66 -36.11 5.61 3.20
N LEU A 67 -37.08 6.50 3.33
CA LEU A 67 -36.98 7.93 3.12
C LEU A 67 -37.24 8.64 4.44
N MET A 68 -36.45 9.66 4.74
CA MET A 68 -36.61 10.52 5.92
C MET A 68 -36.58 11.98 5.50
N GLU A 69 -37.56 12.77 5.92
CA GLU A 69 -37.56 14.20 5.66
C GLU A 69 -36.68 14.96 6.67
N ILE A 70 -35.84 15.88 6.16
CA ILE A 70 -35.01 16.79 6.95
C ILE A 70 -35.71 18.16 7.00
N SER A 71 -36.35 18.53 8.12
CA SER A 71 -36.97 19.86 8.25
C SER A 71 -35.94 20.93 8.57
N ASP A 72 -35.97 22.07 7.88
CA ASP A 72 -35.36 23.33 8.38
C ASP A 72 -36.29 24.57 8.33
N GLU A 73 -37.53 24.52 7.81
CA GLU A 73 -38.46 25.67 7.84
C GLU A 73 -39.94 25.27 7.99
N ALA A 74 -40.76 26.19 8.54
CA ALA A 74 -42.14 25.97 8.99
C ALA A 74 -43.13 25.48 7.91
N VAL A 75 -43.84 24.39 8.20
CA VAL A 75 -44.87 23.79 7.34
C VAL A 75 -46.09 24.72 7.18
N MET A 76 -46.47 25.04 5.94
CA MET A 76 -47.71 25.76 5.63
C MET A 76 -48.94 24.89 5.94
N PRO A 77 -50.07 25.46 6.41
CA PRO A 77 -51.23 24.69 6.91
C PRO A 77 -51.88 23.74 5.89
N SER A 78 -51.64 23.91 4.58
CA SER A 78 -52.28 23.15 3.51
C SER A 78 -51.68 21.76 3.24
N GLU A 79 -50.51 21.44 3.79
CA GLU A 79 -49.84 20.14 3.54
C GLU A 79 -50.17 19.07 4.60
N LYS A 80 -50.91 19.43 5.67
CA LYS A 80 -51.27 18.49 6.75
C LYS A 80 -52.27 17.40 6.35
N ASP A 81 -52.96 17.56 5.22
CA ASP A 81 -54.02 16.64 4.75
C ASP A 81 -53.58 15.75 3.56
N ASP A 82 -52.30 15.76 3.15
CA ASP A 82 -51.79 14.79 2.17
C ASP A 82 -51.52 13.43 2.84
N PRO A 83 -52.15 12.32 2.41
CA PRO A 83 -51.86 10.98 2.94
C PRO A 83 -50.41 10.51 2.73
N ASN A 84 -49.60 11.21 1.93
CA ASN A 84 -48.17 10.97 1.78
C ASN A 84 -47.28 11.92 2.62
N HIS A 85 -47.87 12.84 3.40
CA HIS A 85 -47.12 13.74 4.27
C HIS A 85 -46.47 12.96 5.41
N THR A 86 -45.14 13.01 5.47
CA THR A 86 -44.33 12.37 6.51
C THR A 86 -44.01 13.41 7.58
N LYS A 87 -44.01 13.04 8.87
CA LYS A 87 -43.55 13.96 9.90
C LYS A 87 -42.03 14.09 9.79
N PRO A 88 -41.46 15.30 9.98
CA PRO A 88 -40.01 15.46 10.02
C PRO A 88 -39.33 14.48 10.97
N GLY A 89 -38.33 13.75 10.47
CA GLY A 89 -37.60 12.73 11.22
C GLY A 89 -38.23 11.33 11.29
N GLU A 90 -39.44 11.11 10.76
CA GLU A 90 -40.06 9.78 10.66
C GLU A 90 -39.51 9.02 9.43
N LEU A 91 -39.29 7.71 9.57
CA LEU A 91 -38.80 6.85 8.49
C LEU A 91 -39.97 6.25 7.73
N LEU A 92 -39.99 6.45 6.42
CA LEU A 92 -41.00 5.88 5.52
C LEU A 92 -40.36 4.85 4.60
N ILE A 93 -40.83 3.60 4.66
CA ILE A 93 -40.42 2.57 3.70
C ILE A 93 -41.06 2.86 2.34
N ILE A 94 -40.26 3.26 1.36
CA ILE A 94 -40.73 3.58 0.01
C ILE A 94 -40.66 2.38 -0.93
N GLN A 95 -39.74 1.43 -0.70
CA GLN A 95 -39.57 0.24 -1.54
C GLN A 95 -39.22 -0.96 -0.67
N LYS A 96 -39.99 -2.05 -0.78
CA LYS A 96 -39.65 -3.35 -0.19
C LYS A 96 -39.46 -4.37 -1.30
N PHE A 97 -38.34 -5.09 -1.29
CA PHE A 97 -38.05 -6.12 -2.28
C PHE A 97 -38.62 -7.46 -1.78
N SER A 98 -39.76 -7.88 -2.32
CA SER A 98 -40.53 -9.04 -1.83
C SER A 98 -40.04 -10.40 -2.34
N ARG A 99 -39.11 -10.42 -3.31
CA ARG A 99 -38.40 -11.60 -3.77
C ARG A 99 -36.91 -11.32 -3.66
N GLY A 100 -36.22 -11.99 -2.73
CA GLY A 100 -34.77 -12.10 -2.80
C GLY A 100 -34.40 -12.67 -4.17
N GLY A 101 -33.36 -12.12 -4.80
CA GLY A 101 -33.04 -12.38 -6.20
C GLY A 101 -31.60 -12.03 -6.56
N TYR A 102 -31.18 -12.56 -7.71
CA TYR A 102 -29.88 -12.27 -8.32
C TYR A 102 -30.01 -11.07 -9.25
N TYR A 103 -29.10 -10.13 -9.13
CA TYR A 103 -29.01 -8.96 -10.00
C TYR A 103 -27.70 -9.02 -10.77
N ASP A 104 -27.80 -8.83 -12.08
CA ASP A 104 -26.65 -8.81 -12.98
C ASP A 104 -25.88 -7.49 -12.82
N LYS A 105 -26.61 -6.37 -12.65
CA LYS A 105 -26.02 -5.05 -12.40
C LYS A 105 -26.79 -4.30 -11.31
N PRO A 106 -26.11 -3.54 -10.42
CA PRO A 106 -26.79 -2.68 -9.45
C PRO A 106 -27.72 -1.64 -10.09
N LYS A 107 -27.46 -1.28 -11.35
CA LYS A 107 -28.35 -0.43 -12.16
C LYS A 107 -29.79 -0.96 -12.22
N ASP A 108 -29.99 -2.28 -12.22
CA ASP A 108 -31.33 -2.87 -12.33
C ASP A 108 -32.20 -2.61 -11.08
N LEU A 109 -31.57 -2.22 -9.95
CA LEU A 109 -32.26 -1.75 -8.76
C LEU A 109 -32.79 -0.32 -8.92
N LEU A 110 -32.15 0.51 -9.76
CA LEU A 110 -32.54 1.90 -9.96
C LEU A 110 -33.91 2.04 -10.60
N ASP A 111 -34.21 1.18 -11.58
CA ASP A 111 -35.49 1.16 -12.27
C ASP A 111 -36.66 0.87 -11.31
N GLN A 112 -36.37 0.23 -10.16
CA GLN A 112 -37.35 -0.05 -9.11
C GLN A 112 -37.42 1.04 -8.04
N ILE A 113 -36.29 1.71 -7.76
CA ILE A 113 -36.17 2.68 -6.66
C ILE A 113 -36.57 4.11 -7.11
N VAL A 114 -36.06 4.58 -8.25
CA VAL A 114 -36.23 5.97 -8.71
C VAL A 114 -37.70 6.36 -8.92
N PRO A 115 -38.57 5.54 -9.56
CA PRO A 115 -39.98 5.91 -9.72
C PRO A 115 -40.73 6.09 -8.40
N LYS A 116 -40.27 5.42 -7.32
CA LYS A 116 -40.86 5.57 -5.99
C LYS A 116 -40.34 6.79 -5.26
N LEU A 117 -39.06 7.14 -5.45
CA LEU A 117 -38.48 8.38 -4.95
C LEU A 117 -39.12 9.62 -5.57
N ILE A 118 -39.37 9.61 -6.89
CA ILE A 118 -39.96 10.74 -7.63
C ILE A 118 -41.35 11.15 -7.08
N LYS A 119 -42.08 10.21 -6.46
CA LYS A 119 -43.37 10.52 -5.81
C LYS A 119 -43.24 11.48 -4.63
N TYR A 120 -42.10 11.48 -3.95
CA TYR A 120 -41.82 12.31 -2.77
C TYR A 120 -40.91 13.49 -3.13
N ASP A 121 -39.95 13.28 -4.03
CA ASP A 121 -39.06 14.31 -4.53
C ASP A 121 -39.09 14.32 -6.07
N PRO A 122 -39.89 15.21 -6.70
CA PRO A 122 -39.99 15.28 -8.16
C PRO A 122 -38.67 15.57 -8.88
N THR A 123 -37.64 16.02 -8.16
CA THR A 123 -36.30 16.30 -8.71
C THR A 123 -35.34 15.12 -8.53
N ALA A 124 -35.81 13.99 -7.99
CA ALA A 124 -35.01 12.82 -7.73
C ALA A 124 -34.49 12.17 -9.02
N GLU A 125 -33.17 12.01 -9.10
CA GLU A 125 -32.45 11.31 -10.16
C GLU A 125 -31.49 10.32 -9.51
N ALA A 126 -31.21 9.18 -10.17
CA ALA A 126 -30.14 8.29 -9.73
C ALA A 126 -29.39 7.70 -10.91
N VAL A 127 -28.06 7.62 -10.79
CA VAL A 127 -27.16 7.17 -11.86
C VAL A 127 -26.19 6.14 -11.31
N TYR A 128 -26.06 5.01 -12.00
CA TYR A 128 -25.03 4.02 -11.68
C TYR A 128 -23.68 4.44 -12.29
N ASN A 129 -22.66 4.57 -11.45
CA ASN A 129 -21.32 4.93 -11.86
C ASN A 129 -20.50 3.66 -12.16
N ASN A 130 -20.17 3.45 -13.43
CA ASN A 130 -19.43 2.26 -13.88
C ASN A 130 -17.98 2.20 -13.35
N VAL A 131 -17.42 3.32 -12.89
CA VAL A 131 -16.04 3.42 -12.38
C VAL A 131 -16.00 3.13 -10.88
N THR A 132 -16.82 3.81 -10.09
CA THR A 132 -16.86 3.62 -8.63
C THR A 132 -17.67 2.40 -8.19
N LYS A 133 -18.47 1.83 -9.09
CA LYS A 133 -19.44 0.75 -8.81
C LYS A 133 -20.51 1.15 -7.79
N CYS A 134 -20.74 2.46 -7.62
CA CYS A 134 -21.76 3.01 -6.73
C CYS A 134 -22.93 3.61 -7.49
N ILE A 135 -24.04 3.82 -6.78
CA ILE A 135 -25.20 4.58 -7.27
C ILE A 135 -25.19 5.97 -6.65
N ASP A 136 -25.19 6.98 -7.51
CA ASP A 136 -25.27 8.38 -7.14
C ASP A 136 -26.74 8.83 -7.16
N PHE A 137 -27.25 9.35 -6.05
CA PHE A 137 -28.60 9.92 -5.94
C PHE A 137 -28.54 11.45 -5.91
N LYS A 138 -29.45 12.09 -6.64
CA LYS A 138 -29.65 13.54 -6.69
C LYS A 138 -31.12 13.85 -6.42
N GLY A 139 -31.41 15.03 -5.89
CA GLY A 139 -32.76 15.51 -5.63
C GLY A 139 -32.74 16.87 -4.91
N SER A 140 -33.84 17.19 -4.24
CA SER A 140 -34.21 18.53 -3.79
C SER A 140 -33.44 19.07 -2.59
N GLY A 141 -32.76 18.24 -1.80
CA GLY A 141 -32.26 18.68 -0.49
C GLY A 141 -33.05 18.13 0.70
N ARG A 142 -34.33 17.83 0.49
CA ARG A 142 -35.33 17.69 1.56
C ARG A 142 -35.35 16.31 2.21
N TYR A 143 -34.88 15.30 1.51
CA TYR A 143 -35.00 13.92 1.94
C TYR A 143 -33.66 13.21 2.09
N LYS A 144 -33.67 12.20 2.92
CA LYS A 144 -32.57 11.32 3.26
C LYS A 144 -32.93 9.90 2.86
N ILE A 145 -32.09 9.25 2.07
CA ILE A 145 -32.30 7.86 1.64
C ILE A 145 -31.49 6.95 2.58
N ARG A 146 -32.13 5.89 3.06
CA ARG A 146 -31.53 4.87 3.91
C ARG A 146 -31.84 3.48 3.35
N ALA A 147 -30.86 2.59 3.42
CA ALA A 147 -31.00 1.18 3.08
C ALA A 147 -30.26 0.33 4.12
N GLN A 148 -30.76 -0.87 4.41
CA GLN A 148 -30.04 -1.80 5.29
C GLN A 148 -28.97 -2.59 4.51
N ALA A 149 -27.91 -3.05 5.18
CA ALA A 149 -27.00 -4.04 4.60
C ALA A 149 -27.77 -5.36 4.42
N PRO A 150 -27.75 -6.04 3.27
CA PRO A 150 -26.79 -5.97 2.14
C PRO A 150 -27.15 -5.02 0.98
N LEU A 151 -28.37 -4.48 0.97
CA LEU A 151 -28.83 -3.58 -0.09
C LEU A 151 -27.99 -2.30 -0.14
N ALA A 152 -27.60 -1.73 1.00
CA ALA A 152 -26.71 -0.57 1.05
C ALA A 152 -25.36 -0.81 0.33
N TYR A 153 -24.75 -1.98 0.52
CA TYR A 153 -23.50 -2.35 -0.15
C TYR A 153 -23.69 -2.50 -1.66
N MET A 154 -24.80 -3.08 -2.11
CA MET A 154 -25.10 -3.19 -3.54
C MET A 154 -25.30 -1.85 -4.23
N LEU A 155 -25.91 -0.91 -3.51
CA LEU A 155 -26.11 0.44 -4.01
C LEU A 155 -24.81 1.27 -3.90
N GLY A 156 -23.73 0.71 -3.33
CA GLY A 156 -22.45 1.38 -3.12
C GLY A 156 -22.53 2.52 -2.09
N LEU A 157 -23.49 2.47 -1.17
CA LEU A 157 -23.65 3.46 -0.12
C LEU A 157 -22.58 3.24 0.96
N LYS A 158 -21.75 4.25 1.24
CA LYS A 158 -20.73 4.17 2.28
C LYS A 158 -21.36 4.20 3.68
N PRO A 159 -20.97 3.29 4.57
CA PRO A 159 -21.50 3.25 5.92
C PRO A 159 -20.79 4.23 6.85
N ASP A 160 -21.48 5.28 7.32
CA ASP A 160 -21.16 5.84 8.64
C ASP A 160 -21.92 5.03 9.70
N ILE A 161 -21.28 4.69 10.82
CA ILE A 161 -21.90 3.93 11.90
C ILE A 161 -22.65 4.93 12.79
N ILE A 162 -23.98 4.82 12.91
CA ILE A 162 -24.77 5.76 13.73
C ILE A 162 -25.21 5.13 15.08
N GLN A 163 -25.48 3.82 15.14
CA GLN A 163 -25.74 3.10 16.40
C GLN A 163 -25.75 1.58 16.23
N TYR A 164 -25.53 0.83 17.31
CA TYR A 164 -25.69 -0.63 17.35
C TYR A 164 -27.10 -1.01 17.81
N GLN A 165 -27.72 -2.00 17.17
CA GLN A 165 -28.94 -2.64 17.67
C GLN A 165 -28.76 -4.16 17.86
N PRO A 166 -29.44 -4.74 18.87
CA PRO A 166 -29.43 -6.18 19.08
C PRO A 166 -30.21 -6.89 17.96
N ILE A 167 -29.57 -7.85 17.30
CA ILE A 167 -30.20 -8.75 16.32
C ILE A 167 -29.86 -10.19 16.75
N GLY A 168 -30.84 -10.88 17.34
CA GLY A 168 -30.60 -12.16 18.01
C GLY A 168 -29.64 -11.98 19.20
N ASP A 169 -28.65 -12.86 19.32
CA ASP A 169 -27.65 -12.83 20.41
C ASP A 169 -26.42 -11.96 20.09
N SER A 170 -26.46 -11.15 19.03
CA SER A 170 -25.33 -10.33 18.58
C SER A 170 -25.72 -8.87 18.37
N TYR A 171 -24.73 -7.98 18.50
CA TYR A 171 -24.88 -6.55 18.21
C TYR A 171 -24.44 -6.30 16.77
N SER A 172 -25.35 -5.79 15.93
CA SER A 172 -25.06 -5.45 14.54
C SER A 172 -25.01 -3.92 14.36
N PRO A 173 -23.99 -3.37 13.68
CA PRO A 173 -23.94 -1.93 13.39
C PRO A 173 -25.01 -1.56 12.35
N LEU A 174 -25.82 -0.54 12.63
CA LEU A 174 -26.65 0.12 11.62
C LEU A 174 -25.84 1.17 10.86
N LEU A 175 -25.98 1.18 9.54
CA LEU A 175 -25.17 1.98 8.61
C LEU A 175 -25.99 3.11 7.96
N SER A 176 -25.33 4.27 7.79
CA SER A 176 -25.82 5.66 7.63
C SER A 176 -26.70 6.02 6.42
N VAL A 177 -27.18 7.25 6.51
CA VAL A 177 -28.18 7.97 5.75
C VAL A 177 -27.52 8.96 4.78
N VAL A 178 -27.86 8.92 3.49
CA VAL A 178 -27.33 9.88 2.50
C VAL A 178 -28.17 11.16 2.50
N ASN A 179 -27.52 12.32 2.70
CA ASN A 179 -28.13 13.62 2.42
C ASN A 179 -28.30 13.76 0.91
N VAL A 180 -29.53 13.86 0.42
CA VAL A 180 -29.76 14.43 -0.90
C VAL A 180 -29.46 15.92 -0.74
N LYS A 181 -28.31 16.43 -1.21
CA LYS A 181 -28.05 17.88 -1.34
C LYS A 181 -27.49 18.15 -2.73
N GLY A 182 -27.80 19.33 -3.26
CA GLY A 182 -27.51 19.73 -4.64
C GLY A 182 -26.05 19.60 -5.04
N GLY A 183 -25.85 19.06 -6.24
CA GLY A 183 -24.55 18.70 -6.84
C GLY A 183 -24.28 17.20 -6.70
N PHE A 184 -23.94 16.53 -7.81
CA PHE A 184 -23.47 15.14 -7.74
C PHE A 184 -22.18 15.07 -6.93
N GLY A 185 -22.29 14.52 -5.71
CA GLY A 185 -21.19 14.07 -4.87
C GLY A 185 -20.31 15.18 -4.29
N ASP A 186 -19.94 15.01 -3.02
CA ASP A 186 -18.62 15.45 -2.53
C ASP A 186 -17.54 14.56 -3.18
N VAL A 187 -17.51 14.59 -4.52
CA VAL A 187 -16.37 14.21 -5.32
C VAL A 187 -15.50 15.46 -5.34
N LEU A 188 -14.21 15.31 -5.07
CA LEU A 188 -13.22 16.30 -5.52
C LEU A 188 -13.44 16.48 -7.02
N SER A 189 -14.22 17.49 -7.42
CA SER A 189 -14.39 17.83 -8.82
C SER A 189 -13.10 18.51 -9.24
N ILE A 190 -12.16 17.68 -9.68
CA ILE A 190 -10.86 18.08 -10.16
C ILE A 190 -11.06 18.70 -11.52
N GLU A 191 -10.81 19.99 -11.61
CA GLU A 191 -10.92 20.76 -12.84
C GLU A 191 -9.69 20.51 -13.74
N ASP A 192 -8.52 20.33 -13.12
CA ASP A 192 -7.25 20.19 -13.83
C ASP A 192 -6.17 19.51 -12.97
N LYS A 193 -5.25 18.77 -13.60
CA LYS A 193 -4.04 18.19 -12.98
C LYS A 193 -2.83 18.48 -13.85
N VAL A 194 -1.87 19.24 -13.33
CA VAL A 194 -0.68 19.66 -14.09
C VAL A 194 0.59 19.41 -13.29
N TYR A 195 1.59 18.80 -13.93
CA TYR A 195 2.94 18.74 -13.37
C TYR A 195 3.62 20.10 -13.48
N THR A 196 4.20 20.53 -12.36
CA THR A 196 5.10 21.68 -12.31
C THR A 196 6.50 21.18 -12.02
N GLU A 197 7.47 21.56 -12.85
CA GLU A 197 8.88 21.32 -12.58
C GLU A 197 9.39 22.35 -11.56
N ILE A 198 10.02 21.86 -10.51
CA ILE A 198 10.62 22.64 -9.43
C ILE A 198 12.12 22.41 -9.48
N LEU A 199 12.86 23.51 -9.60
CA LEU A 199 14.32 23.48 -9.60
C LEU A 199 14.86 23.58 -8.17
N PRO A 200 16.09 23.09 -7.92
CA PRO A 200 16.75 23.28 -6.64
C PRO A 200 16.87 24.75 -6.26
N LEU A 201 16.74 25.07 -4.98
CA LEU A 201 16.88 26.43 -4.44
C LEU A 201 18.27 27.03 -4.66
N SER A 202 19.28 26.18 -4.70
CA SER A 202 20.68 26.57 -4.85
C SER A 202 21.39 25.70 -5.88
N ALA A 203 22.51 26.19 -6.39
CA ALA A 203 23.34 25.43 -7.31
C ALA A 203 23.81 24.13 -6.64
N ILE A 204 23.73 23.02 -7.38
CA ILE A 204 24.14 21.71 -6.90
C ILE A 204 25.67 21.71 -6.71
N THR A 205 26.11 21.27 -5.55
CA THR A 205 27.54 21.11 -5.23
C THR A 205 27.80 19.66 -4.79
N ASP A 206 29.04 19.19 -4.94
CA ASP A 206 29.37 17.77 -4.76
C ASP A 206 29.15 17.24 -3.33
N GLY A 207 29.21 18.12 -2.32
CA GLY A 207 28.98 17.79 -0.90
C GLY A 207 27.78 18.51 -0.28
N GLY A 208 27.01 19.25 -1.08
CA GLY A 208 25.84 19.99 -0.61
C GLY A 208 24.59 19.13 -0.50
N HIS A 209 23.57 19.67 0.17
CA HIS A 209 22.21 19.14 0.09
C HIS A 209 21.50 19.73 -1.13
N ILE A 210 20.60 18.95 -1.72
CA ILE A 210 19.68 19.43 -2.76
C ILE A 210 18.37 19.78 -2.06
N GLU A 211 17.97 21.04 -2.16
CA GLU A 211 16.74 21.53 -1.52
C GLU A 211 15.75 22.01 -2.57
N PHE A 212 14.52 21.50 -2.50
CA PHE A 212 13.38 21.96 -3.28
C PHE A 212 12.41 22.69 -2.36
N PHE A 213 11.89 23.82 -2.81
CA PHE A 213 10.82 24.55 -2.13
C PHE A 213 9.62 24.67 -3.05
N ILE A 214 8.49 24.19 -2.56
CA ILE A 214 7.21 24.21 -3.25
C ILE A 214 6.31 25.15 -2.42
N PRO A 215 6.13 26.40 -2.85
CA PRO A 215 5.27 27.32 -2.14
C PRO A 215 3.82 26.83 -2.19
N GLY A 216 3.13 26.96 -1.05
CA GLY A 216 1.73 26.67 -0.91
C GLY A 216 0.90 27.53 -1.86
N ASP A 217 0.04 26.89 -2.63
CA ASP A 217 -0.80 27.56 -3.62
C ASP A 217 -2.12 28.01 -2.98
N GLY A 218 -2.65 29.17 -3.34
CA GLY A 218 -3.91 29.68 -2.79
C GLY A 218 -5.12 28.86 -3.24
N GLU A 219 -5.03 28.22 -4.41
CA GLU A 219 -6.17 27.52 -5.02
C GLU A 219 -5.90 26.04 -5.27
N LYS A 220 -4.67 25.70 -5.63
CA LYS A 220 -4.29 24.34 -6.01
C LYS A 220 -3.87 23.50 -4.81
N TYR A 221 -4.24 22.23 -4.86
CA TYR A 221 -3.82 21.19 -3.92
C TYR A 221 -2.59 20.48 -4.50
N LEU A 222 -1.87 19.73 -3.67
CA LEU A 222 -0.73 18.93 -4.14
C LEU A 222 -1.05 17.43 -4.07
N ASP A 223 -0.80 16.72 -5.16
CA ASP A 223 -0.85 15.26 -5.22
C ASP A 223 0.54 14.73 -4.85
N LEU A 224 0.74 14.41 -3.57
CA LEU A 224 2.04 14.03 -3.04
C LEU A 224 2.48 12.64 -3.50
N ASN A 225 1.53 11.74 -3.75
CA ASN A 225 1.79 10.40 -4.26
C ASN A 225 2.48 10.42 -5.63
N ASP A 226 2.18 11.45 -6.42
CA ASP A 226 2.70 11.65 -7.76
C ASP A 226 3.83 12.69 -7.81
N THR A 227 4.70 12.64 -6.80
CA THR A 227 5.93 13.45 -6.75
C THR A 227 7.09 12.66 -7.34
N LEU A 228 7.70 13.19 -8.40
CA LEU A 228 8.73 12.50 -9.17
C LEU A 228 10.05 13.27 -9.13
N LEU A 229 11.15 12.59 -8.85
CA LEU A 229 12.50 13.13 -8.87
C LEU A 229 13.17 12.79 -10.20
N HIS A 230 13.78 13.79 -10.83
CA HIS A 230 14.66 13.65 -11.96
C HIS A 230 16.09 14.00 -11.55
N LEU A 231 17.06 13.12 -11.84
CA LEU A 231 18.48 13.34 -11.59
C LEU A 231 19.27 13.13 -12.87
N ARG A 232 20.31 13.94 -13.03
CA ARG A 232 21.32 13.79 -14.08
C ARG A 232 22.66 13.58 -13.42
N LEU A 233 23.28 12.44 -13.66
CA LEU A 233 24.45 11.97 -12.95
C LEU A 233 25.58 11.62 -13.91
N LYS A 234 26.81 11.59 -13.42
CA LYS A 234 27.97 11.06 -14.14
C LYS A 234 28.99 10.52 -13.14
N ILE A 235 29.69 9.45 -13.50
CA ILE A 235 30.84 8.95 -12.73
C ILE A 235 32.10 9.46 -13.41
N THR A 236 33.11 9.84 -12.64
CA THR A 236 34.41 10.37 -13.12
C THR A 236 35.57 9.73 -12.36
N ASN A 237 36.77 9.82 -12.92
CA ASN A 237 38.01 9.54 -12.20
C ASN A 237 38.21 10.55 -11.04
N ALA A 238 39.18 10.28 -10.18
CA ALA A 238 39.46 11.13 -9.02
C ALA A 238 39.81 12.58 -9.38
N ASP A 239 40.50 12.76 -10.51
CA ASP A 239 40.90 14.05 -11.08
C ASP A 239 39.79 14.75 -11.90
N GLY A 240 38.61 14.12 -11.99
CA GLY A 240 37.48 14.63 -12.75
C GLY A 240 37.50 14.28 -14.25
N THR A 241 38.51 13.55 -14.72
CA THR A 241 38.54 13.06 -16.11
C THR A 241 37.53 11.94 -16.33
N ASP A 242 37.23 11.70 -17.62
CA ASP A 242 36.27 10.70 -18.03
C ASP A 242 36.78 9.27 -17.81
N LEU A 243 35.87 8.37 -17.45
CA LEU A 243 36.13 6.94 -17.29
C LEU A 243 36.56 6.32 -18.62
N ALA A 244 37.37 5.27 -18.56
CA ALA A 244 37.52 4.34 -19.67
C ALA A 244 36.21 3.56 -19.90
N ASN A 245 36.04 3.00 -21.10
CA ASN A 245 34.85 2.22 -21.46
C ASN A 245 34.63 0.99 -20.56
N ASP A 246 35.71 0.39 -20.09
CA ASP A 246 35.76 -0.81 -19.27
C ASP A 246 36.14 -0.52 -17.81
N ALA A 247 35.98 0.74 -17.36
CA ALA A 247 36.23 1.09 -15.97
C ALA A 247 35.40 0.23 -15.02
N ALA A 248 36.07 -0.44 -14.08
CA ALA A 248 35.47 -1.37 -13.13
C ALA A 248 34.76 -0.64 -11.97
N VAL A 249 33.72 0.13 -12.31
CA VAL A 249 32.91 0.90 -11.36
C VAL A 249 31.43 0.93 -11.78
N GLY A 250 30.54 0.82 -10.80
CA GLY A 250 29.10 0.92 -11.01
C GLY A 250 28.39 1.55 -9.82
N LEU A 251 27.20 2.08 -10.05
CA LEU A 251 26.34 2.58 -8.98
C LEU A 251 25.80 1.43 -8.14
N ILE A 252 25.58 1.68 -6.85
CA ILE A 252 24.75 0.81 -6.01
C ILE A 252 23.32 0.72 -6.56
N ASN A 253 22.57 -0.30 -6.16
CA ASN A 253 21.23 -0.52 -6.72
C ASN A 253 20.26 0.62 -6.38
N TYR A 254 19.41 0.99 -7.35
CA TYR A 254 18.39 2.05 -7.24
C TYR A 254 18.89 3.43 -6.79
N PRO A 255 19.93 3.97 -7.45
CA PRO A 255 20.59 5.21 -7.03
C PRO A 255 19.66 6.42 -7.00
N LEU A 256 18.50 6.41 -7.67
CA LEU A 256 17.51 7.48 -7.60
C LEU A 256 17.14 7.85 -6.15
N ASN A 257 17.03 6.85 -5.26
CA ASN A 257 16.76 7.06 -3.85
C ASN A 257 17.97 6.69 -2.97
N THR A 258 18.69 5.62 -3.30
CA THR A 258 19.73 5.08 -2.42
C THR A 258 21.02 5.88 -2.36
N MET A 259 21.23 6.83 -3.27
CA MET A 259 22.40 7.72 -3.22
C MET A 259 22.28 8.83 -2.17
N PHE A 260 21.10 9.02 -1.59
CA PHE A 260 20.86 10.01 -0.53
C PHE A 260 20.90 9.32 0.82
N SER A 261 21.77 9.77 1.71
CA SER A 261 21.81 9.26 3.09
C SER A 261 20.57 9.68 3.88
N GLN A 262 19.96 10.83 3.54
CA GLN A 262 18.83 11.40 4.25
C GLN A 262 17.87 12.13 3.29
N CYS A 263 16.57 11.99 3.54
CA CYS A 263 15.48 12.67 2.85
C CYS A 263 14.59 13.36 3.91
N ASP A 264 14.77 14.67 4.06
CA ASP A 264 13.97 15.48 4.98
C ASP A 264 12.79 16.09 4.24
N VAL A 265 11.58 15.85 4.74
CA VAL A 265 10.35 16.47 4.24
C VAL A 265 9.77 17.36 5.32
N ILE A 266 9.60 18.64 4.98
CA ILE A 266 9.07 19.67 5.86
C ILE A 266 7.79 20.19 5.22
N LEU A 267 6.69 20.20 6.00
CA LEU A 267 5.41 20.80 5.60
C LEU A 267 5.11 21.99 6.51
N GLY A 268 4.87 23.16 5.92
CA GLY A 268 4.91 24.44 6.62
C GLY A 268 6.27 24.61 7.31
N ASP A 269 6.24 24.70 8.65
CA ASP A 269 7.45 24.81 9.48
C ASP A 269 7.82 23.51 10.21
N ARG A 270 7.13 22.39 9.92
CA ARG A 270 7.27 21.14 10.65
C ARG A 270 8.01 20.09 9.80
N LEU A 271 9.16 19.62 10.28
CA LEU A 271 9.78 18.40 9.79
C LEU A 271 8.83 17.22 10.08
N ILE A 272 8.44 16.46 9.07
CA ILE A 272 7.50 15.34 9.20
C ILE A 272 8.21 13.98 9.04
N SER A 273 9.33 13.92 8.33
CA SER A 273 10.12 12.70 8.15
C SER A 273 11.12 12.46 9.28
N GLN A 274 11.72 11.27 9.32
CA GLN A 274 12.86 11.00 10.18
C GLN A 274 14.16 11.50 9.54
N SER A 275 14.82 12.46 10.19
CA SER A 275 16.19 12.87 9.84
C SER A 275 17.20 11.83 10.32
N SER A 276 17.43 10.79 9.51
CA SER A 276 18.45 9.77 9.77
C SER A 276 19.26 9.45 8.51
N ALA A 277 20.54 9.09 8.70
CA ALA A 277 21.46 8.70 7.63
C ALA A 277 21.21 7.28 7.07
N THR A 278 19.99 6.76 7.22
CA THR A 278 19.59 5.38 6.89
C THR A 278 18.57 5.33 5.76
N HIS A 279 18.35 6.45 5.06
CA HIS A 279 17.41 6.51 3.94
C HIS A 279 17.65 5.46 2.84
N PRO A 280 18.90 5.09 2.46
CA PRO A 280 19.12 4.05 1.46
C PRO A 280 18.52 2.70 1.85
N TYR A 281 18.60 2.35 3.14
CA TYR A 281 18.04 1.11 3.68
C TYR A 281 16.51 1.17 3.76
N ARG A 282 15.95 2.32 4.15
CA ARG A 282 14.50 2.56 4.09
C ARG A 282 13.99 2.28 2.68
N ALA A 283 14.58 2.94 1.68
CA ALA A 283 14.15 2.83 0.30
C ALA A 283 14.33 1.42 -0.28
N MET A 284 15.47 0.76 -0.02
CA MET A 284 15.74 -0.57 -0.54
C MET A 284 14.80 -1.63 0.05
N ILE A 285 14.58 -1.62 1.38
CA ILE A 285 13.68 -2.57 2.06
C ILE A 285 12.24 -2.36 1.57
N GLU A 286 11.78 -1.11 1.50
CA GLU A 286 10.44 -0.78 0.99
C GLU A 286 10.26 -1.27 -0.47
N THR A 287 11.28 -1.06 -1.31
CA THR A 287 11.28 -1.48 -2.71
C THR A 287 11.20 -3.01 -2.86
N LEU A 288 12.05 -3.74 -2.12
CA LEU A 288 12.10 -5.21 -2.17
C LEU A 288 10.83 -5.86 -1.63
N LEU A 289 10.23 -5.26 -0.60
CA LEU A 289 9.05 -5.83 0.04
C LEU A 289 7.75 -5.46 -0.66
N ASN A 290 7.62 -4.31 -1.33
CA ASN A 290 6.32 -3.82 -1.81
C ASN A 290 6.11 -3.85 -3.32
N TYR A 291 7.12 -4.21 -4.11
CA TYR A 291 7.00 -4.28 -5.57
C TYR A 291 7.36 -5.66 -6.12
N SER A 292 6.70 -6.05 -7.21
CA SER A 292 6.96 -7.30 -7.90
C SER A 292 8.21 -7.19 -8.76
N GLU A 293 8.81 -8.33 -9.13
CA GLU A 293 9.94 -8.33 -10.05
C GLU A 293 9.65 -7.65 -11.39
N ASP A 294 8.43 -7.78 -11.91
CA ASP A 294 8.06 -7.19 -13.20
C ASP A 294 8.00 -5.67 -13.13
N THR A 295 7.41 -5.11 -12.05
CA THR A 295 7.41 -3.66 -11.82
C THR A 295 8.84 -3.14 -11.64
N LEU A 296 9.68 -3.89 -10.93
CA LEU A 296 11.06 -3.51 -10.68
C LEU A 296 11.92 -3.53 -11.96
N LYS A 297 11.74 -4.55 -12.82
CA LYS A 297 12.45 -4.67 -14.11
C LYS A 297 11.97 -3.65 -15.14
N SER A 298 10.71 -3.21 -15.06
CA SER A 298 10.12 -2.24 -15.98
C SER A 298 10.22 -0.81 -15.44
N GLN A 299 9.24 -0.36 -14.66
CA GLN A 299 9.11 1.02 -14.19
C GLN A 299 10.33 1.51 -13.40
N PHE A 300 10.87 0.69 -12.48
CA PHE A 300 11.97 1.12 -11.62
C PHE A 300 13.34 1.09 -12.32
N SER A 301 13.42 0.53 -13.53
CA SER A 301 14.64 0.66 -14.36
C SER A 301 14.96 2.12 -14.69
N ALA A 302 13.95 3.01 -14.73
CA ALA A 302 14.13 4.45 -14.86
C ALA A 302 14.88 5.09 -13.68
N GLY A 303 14.83 4.47 -12.49
CA GLY A 303 15.65 4.85 -11.32
C GLY A 303 16.94 4.03 -11.19
N LEU A 304 17.33 3.29 -12.24
CA LEU A 304 18.40 2.28 -12.24
C LEU A 304 18.24 1.18 -11.19
N PHE A 305 17.01 0.72 -10.92
CA PHE A 305 16.82 -0.55 -10.23
C PHE A 305 17.14 -1.71 -11.17
N TYR A 306 18.25 -2.39 -10.92
CA TYR A 306 18.63 -3.64 -11.56
C TYR A 306 19.03 -4.59 -10.44
N LYS A 307 18.19 -5.58 -10.11
CA LYS A 307 18.42 -6.45 -8.95
C LYS A 307 19.80 -7.12 -9.02
N ASP A 308 20.57 -7.02 -7.95
CA ASP A 308 21.87 -7.68 -7.86
C ASP A 308 21.71 -9.20 -7.77
N THR A 309 22.63 -9.94 -8.37
CA THR A 309 22.54 -11.40 -8.42
C THR A 309 22.83 -12.00 -7.05
N ALA A 310 21.86 -12.75 -6.52
CA ALA A 310 22.01 -13.48 -5.26
C ALA A 310 23.25 -14.39 -5.29
N GLY A 311 23.97 -14.43 -4.16
CA GLY A 311 25.24 -15.14 -3.99
C GLY A 311 26.44 -14.40 -4.56
N ALA A 312 26.23 -13.31 -5.31
CA ALA A 312 27.27 -12.54 -5.97
C ALA A 312 27.20 -11.03 -5.70
N LEU A 313 26.41 -10.57 -4.72
CA LEU A 313 26.17 -9.14 -4.49
C LEU A 313 27.46 -8.33 -4.27
N ASP A 314 28.44 -8.91 -3.56
CA ASP A 314 29.75 -8.28 -3.29
C ASP A 314 30.74 -8.40 -4.46
N SER A 315 30.35 -9.01 -5.58
CA SER A 315 31.21 -9.06 -6.75
C SER A 315 31.31 -7.70 -7.41
N ILE A 316 32.54 -7.26 -7.65
CA ILE A 316 32.83 -6.01 -8.36
C ILE A 316 32.51 -6.10 -9.85
N VAL A 317 32.46 -4.95 -10.52
CA VAL A 317 32.27 -4.85 -11.97
C VAL A 317 33.42 -5.53 -12.71
N THR A 318 33.09 -6.49 -13.56
CA THR A 318 34.02 -7.16 -14.48
C THR A 318 33.27 -7.54 -15.75
N ASN A 319 33.98 -7.72 -16.87
CA ASN A 319 33.34 -8.16 -18.10
C ASN A 319 32.64 -9.52 -17.88
N ASN A 320 31.31 -9.57 -18.11
CA ASN A 320 30.45 -10.71 -17.79
C ASN A 320 30.55 -11.18 -16.32
N GLY A 321 30.74 -10.24 -15.39
CA GLY A 321 30.83 -10.53 -13.97
C GLY A 321 29.56 -11.18 -13.39
N PRO A 322 29.68 -11.90 -12.26
CA PRO A 322 28.60 -12.71 -11.72
C PRO A 322 27.43 -11.88 -11.17
N ASN A 323 27.68 -10.63 -10.72
CA ASN A 323 26.63 -9.70 -10.36
C ASN A 323 26.06 -9.00 -11.60
N ARG A 324 25.03 -9.58 -12.20
CA ARG A 324 24.43 -9.06 -13.44
C ARG A 324 23.79 -7.68 -13.26
N GLY A 325 23.21 -7.42 -12.08
CA GLY A 325 22.60 -6.14 -11.74
C GLY A 325 23.62 -5.01 -11.74
N LEU A 326 24.72 -5.18 -11.00
CA LEU A 326 25.81 -4.21 -10.96
C LEU A 326 26.46 -3.98 -12.32
N ASN A 327 26.72 -5.04 -13.08
CA ASN A 327 27.30 -4.91 -14.42
C ASN A 327 26.37 -4.17 -15.40
N SER A 328 25.05 -4.38 -15.28
CA SER A 328 24.06 -3.63 -16.06
C SER A 328 24.12 -2.14 -15.72
N ARG A 329 24.17 -1.78 -14.42
CA ARG A 329 24.29 -0.38 -13.98
C ARG A 329 25.61 0.27 -14.40
N ALA A 330 26.72 -0.46 -14.35
CA ALA A 330 28.02 0.04 -14.80
C ALA A 330 28.00 0.46 -16.28
N ALA A 331 27.34 -0.32 -17.14
CA ALA A 331 27.22 -0.02 -18.57
C ALA A 331 26.52 1.32 -18.87
N PHE A 332 25.62 1.80 -18.00
CA PHE A 332 25.00 3.12 -18.18
C PHE A 332 26.01 4.28 -18.05
N SER A 333 27.05 4.08 -17.23
CA SER A 333 28.05 5.08 -16.87
C SER A 333 29.36 5.02 -17.69
N ALA A 334 29.50 4.03 -18.57
CA ALA A 334 30.71 3.83 -19.38
C ALA A 334 31.10 5.09 -20.16
N ASN A 335 32.40 5.35 -20.27
CA ASN A 335 32.96 6.58 -20.84
C ASN A 335 32.42 7.85 -20.18
N SER A 336 32.04 7.77 -18.90
CA SER A 336 31.52 8.91 -18.16
C SER A 336 30.28 9.54 -18.83
N ARG A 337 29.43 8.71 -19.43
CA ARG A 337 28.15 9.15 -20.01
C ARG A 337 27.21 9.68 -18.93
N GLU A 338 26.47 10.73 -19.27
CA GLU A 338 25.39 11.26 -18.44
C GLU A 338 24.25 10.24 -18.30
N ILE A 339 23.88 9.98 -17.06
CA ILE A 339 22.82 9.05 -16.67
C ILE A 339 21.62 9.88 -16.22
N HIS A 340 20.48 9.65 -16.84
CA HIS A 340 19.21 10.24 -16.42
C HIS A 340 18.45 9.24 -15.57
N LEU A 341 18.08 9.64 -14.36
CA LEU A 341 17.22 8.87 -13.46
C LEU A 341 15.91 9.59 -13.26
N PHE A 342 14.81 8.85 -13.27
CA PHE A 342 13.47 9.40 -13.06
C PHE A 342 12.58 8.42 -12.30
N GLY A 343 11.80 8.91 -11.34
CA GLY A 343 10.85 8.08 -10.60
C GLY A 343 10.40 8.66 -9.27
N PRO A 344 9.67 7.88 -8.46
CA PRO A 344 9.13 8.35 -7.18
C PRO A 344 10.23 8.58 -6.15
N LEU A 345 9.98 9.55 -5.27
CA LEU A 345 10.80 9.79 -4.07
C LEU A 345 10.24 8.99 -2.89
N HIS A 346 11.12 8.28 -2.19
CA HIS A 346 10.74 7.49 -1.03
C HIS A 346 10.59 8.38 0.20
N GLY A 347 9.43 8.33 0.85
CA GLY A 347 9.15 9.09 2.07
C GLY A 347 7.70 8.92 2.49
N ASP A 348 7.43 8.95 3.78
CA ASP A 348 6.15 8.52 4.36
C ASP A 348 4.94 9.26 3.74
N VAL A 349 5.10 10.56 3.47
CA VAL A 349 4.03 11.39 2.89
C VAL A 349 3.80 11.16 1.39
N PHE A 350 4.82 10.68 0.66
CA PHE A 350 4.73 10.42 -0.78
C PHE A 350 4.00 9.11 -1.09
N PHE A 351 3.54 8.39 -0.06
CA PHE A 351 2.61 7.26 -0.23
C PHE A 351 1.19 7.61 0.20
N CYS A 352 0.93 8.83 0.67
CA CYS A 352 -0.41 9.26 1.01
C CYS A 352 -1.23 9.54 -0.25
N GLU A 353 -2.34 8.83 -0.42
CA GLU A 353 -3.26 9.02 -1.55
C GLU A 353 -4.14 10.28 -1.44
N ARG A 354 -4.13 10.95 -0.27
CA ARG A 354 -4.91 12.18 -0.04
C ARG A 354 -4.14 13.39 -0.58
N LEU A 355 -4.86 14.26 -1.29
CA LEU A 355 -4.31 15.54 -1.74
C LEU A 355 -3.96 16.42 -0.54
N LEU A 356 -2.75 16.97 -0.52
CA LEU A 356 -2.36 17.96 0.47
C LEU A 356 -3.15 19.24 0.24
N LEU A 357 -3.71 19.79 1.34
CA LEU A 357 -4.46 21.04 1.30
C LEU A 357 -3.65 22.16 0.65
N ASN A 358 -4.36 23.05 -0.04
CA ASN A 358 -3.82 24.31 -0.53
C ASN A 358 -3.17 25.14 0.60
N SER A 359 -2.24 26.02 0.24
CA SER A 359 -1.56 26.96 1.15
C SER A 359 -0.74 26.30 2.27
N VAL A 360 -0.28 25.08 2.03
CA VAL A 360 0.73 24.40 2.86
C VAL A 360 2.03 24.38 2.06
N ASP A 361 3.06 25.06 2.55
CA ASP A 361 4.39 25.02 1.96
C ASP A 361 5.00 23.63 2.12
N MET A 362 5.77 23.18 1.12
CA MET A 362 6.55 21.95 1.21
C MET A 362 8.01 22.22 0.88
N ARG A 363 8.91 21.70 1.71
CA ARG A 363 10.35 21.70 1.48
C ARG A 363 10.88 20.29 1.54
N ILE A 364 11.66 19.90 0.54
CA ILE A 364 12.33 18.60 0.49
C ILE A 364 13.82 18.85 0.46
N LYS A 365 14.56 18.28 1.41
CA LYS A 365 16.01 18.37 1.48
C LYS A 365 16.63 16.98 1.39
N LEU A 366 17.42 16.78 0.34
CA LEU A 366 18.13 15.53 0.07
C LEU A 366 19.61 15.70 0.43
N THR A 367 20.09 14.93 1.40
CA THR A 367 21.50 14.89 1.75
C THR A 367 22.15 13.70 1.08
N ARG A 368 23.18 13.97 0.29
CA ARG A 368 23.88 12.96 -0.50
C ARG A 368 24.77 12.08 0.40
N ALA A 369 24.78 10.77 0.15
CA ALA A 369 25.73 9.85 0.74
C ALA A 369 27.14 10.01 0.10
N SER A 370 28.16 9.45 0.75
CA SER A 370 29.54 9.54 0.26
C SER A 370 29.71 8.81 -1.09
N ASP A 371 30.67 9.26 -1.90
CA ASP A 371 31.04 8.55 -3.15
C ASP A 371 31.37 7.07 -2.91
N ALA A 372 31.98 6.78 -1.76
CA ALA A 372 32.39 5.45 -1.38
C ALA A 372 31.18 4.55 -1.10
N PHE A 373 30.10 5.09 -0.53
CA PHE A 373 28.84 4.38 -0.36
C PHE A 373 28.08 4.20 -1.67
N CYS A 374 28.02 5.22 -2.51
CA CYS A 374 27.20 5.21 -3.73
C CYS A 374 27.77 4.35 -4.89
N LEU A 375 29.03 3.95 -4.82
CA LEU A 375 29.75 3.34 -5.93
C LEU A 375 30.46 2.05 -5.51
N MET A 376 30.24 0.99 -6.28
CA MET A 376 30.95 -0.28 -6.14
C MET A 376 32.05 -0.42 -7.19
N GLY A 377 33.16 -1.03 -6.80
CA GLY A 377 34.35 -1.23 -7.63
C GLY A 377 35.49 -1.80 -6.79
N ALA A 378 36.73 -1.70 -7.28
CA ALA A 378 37.90 -2.08 -6.50
C ALA A 378 37.96 -1.31 -5.16
N ARG A 379 38.40 -1.98 -4.08
CA ARG A 379 38.42 -1.46 -2.71
C ARG A 379 39.00 -0.04 -2.60
N ASP A 380 40.16 0.17 -3.20
CA ASP A 380 40.91 1.43 -3.12
C ASP A 380 40.60 2.39 -4.28
N SER A 381 39.52 2.15 -5.03
CA SER A 381 39.16 3.02 -6.14
C SER A 381 38.72 4.41 -5.66
N LEU A 382 39.10 5.42 -6.44
CA LEU A 382 38.90 6.84 -6.11
C LEU A 382 37.88 7.53 -7.02
N PHE A 383 37.02 6.74 -7.67
CA PHE A 383 35.97 7.25 -8.54
C PHE A 383 35.00 8.17 -7.79
N ARG A 384 34.51 9.17 -8.50
CA ARG A 384 33.63 10.22 -7.99
C ARG A 384 32.31 10.20 -8.71
N LEU A 385 31.21 10.25 -7.96
CA LEU A 385 29.89 10.46 -8.52
C LEU A 385 29.63 11.98 -8.58
N ARG A 386 29.08 12.46 -9.68
CA ARG A 386 28.77 13.87 -9.93
C ARG A 386 27.28 14.00 -10.21
N ILE A 387 26.63 14.95 -9.56
CA ILE A 387 25.23 15.32 -9.84
C ILE A 387 25.30 16.56 -10.74
N LEU A 388 24.92 16.38 -12.01
CA LEU A 388 24.94 17.42 -13.04
C LEU A 388 23.65 18.27 -13.02
N GLY A 389 22.55 17.69 -12.54
CA GLY A 389 21.28 18.36 -12.44
C GLY A 389 20.27 17.57 -11.62
N ALA A 390 19.30 18.28 -11.06
CA ALA A 390 18.17 17.70 -10.36
C ALA A 390 16.94 18.57 -10.63
N SER A 391 15.78 17.94 -10.78
CA SER A 391 14.50 18.64 -10.79
C SER A 391 13.42 17.76 -10.16
N LEU A 392 12.43 18.40 -9.54
CA LEU A 392 11.32 17.73 -8.90
C LEU A 392 10.04 18.06 -9.65
N PHE A 393 9.28 17.05 -10.06
CA PHE A 393 8.00 17.22 -10.71
C PHE A 393 6.91 16.97 -9.67
N VAL A 394 6.14 18.01 -9.37
CA VAL A 394 5.01 17.93 -8.44
C VAL A 394 3.71 18.15 -9.19
N LYS A 395 2.71 17.32 -8.90
CA LYS A 395 1.40 17.43 -9.54
C LYS A 395 0.50 18.35 -8.72
N LYS A 396 0.16 19.50 -9.32
CA LYS A 396 -0.82 20.44 -8.77
C LYS A 396 -2.22 20.10 -9.26
N VAL A 397 -3.19 20.13 -8.35
CA VAL A 397 -4.58 19.74 -8.61
C VAL A 397 -5.48 20.94 -8.36
N THR A 398 -6.17 21.39 -9.41
CA THR A 398 -7.22 22.41 -9.29
C THR A 398 -8.52 21.73 -8.90
N VAL A 399 -9.12 22.16 -7.79
CA VAL A 399 -10.40 21.63 -7.29
C VAL A 399 -11.44 22.74 -7.36
N SER A 400 -12.71 22.38 -7.57
CA SER A 400 -13.75 23.39 -7.74
C SER A 400 -13.88 24.34 -6.54
N PRO A 401 -14.33 25.59 -6.77
CA PRO A 401 -14.58 26.55 -5.69
C PRO A 401 -15.51 26.02 -4.59
N ALA A 402 -16.53 25.23 -4.95
CA ALA A 402 -17.48 24.65 -3.98
C ALA A 402 -16.77 23.71 -3.00
N ILE A 403 -15.86 22.85 -3.48
CA ILE A 403 -15.07 21.94 -2.63
C ILE A 403 -14.12 22.72 -1.73
N ARG A 404 -13.48 23.79 -2.25
CA ARG A 404 -12.61 24.66 -1.41
C ARG A 404 -13.38 25.33 -0.27
N LEU A 405 -14.57 25.86 -0.57
CA LEU A 405 -15.46 26.46 0.44
C LEU A 405 -15.94 25.41 1.45
N GLY A 406 -16.29 24.21 0.98
CA GLY A 406 -16.66 23.08 1.82
C GLY A 406 -15.53 22.67 2.78
N HIS A 407 -14.31 22.51 2.29
CA HIS A 407 -13.14 22.22 3.12
C HIS A 407 -12.85 23.36 4.11
N ALA A 408 -12.95 24.62 3.70
CA ALA A 408 -12.77 25.76 4.61
C ALA A 408 -13.79 25.73 5.76
N ALA A 409 -15.06 25.43 5.48
CA ALA A 409 -16.11 25.28 6.48
C ALA A 409 -15.91 24.04 7.38
N ALA A 410 -15.47 22.90 6.80
CA ALA A 410 -15.19 21.67 7.55
C ALA A 410 -14.02 21.87 8.53
N LEU A 411 -12.98 22.61 8.12
CA LEU A 411 -11.81 22.91 8.95
C LEU A 411 -12.13 23.77 10.19
N LEU A 412 -13.27 24.46 10.21
CA LEU A 412 -13.76 25.14 11.42
C LEU A 412 -14.30 24.15 12.48
N ARG A 413 -14.62 22.91 12.07
CA ARG A 413 -15.20 21.86 12.93
C ARG A 413 -14.18 20.80 13.34
N GLY A 414 -13.18 20.53 12.50
CA GLY A 414 -12.13 19.54 12.78
C GLY A 414 -10.98 19.62 11.78
N ASN A 415 -9.83 19.05 12.15
CA ASN A 415 -8.63 19.09 11.30
C ASN A 415 -8.75 18.15 10.10
N ALA A 416 -8.05 18.47 9.01
CA ALA A 416 -7.84 17.52 7.92
C ALA A 416 -6.85 16.45 8.37
N LEU A 417 -7.24 15.18 8.23
CA LEU A 417 -6.43 14.04 8.66
C LEU A 417 -5.75 13.39 7.45
N TYR A 418 -4.49 12.99 7.61
CA TYR A 418 -3.68 12.32 6.60
C TYR A 418 -3.10 11.04 7.20
N PRO A 419 -3.70 9.87 6.94
CA PRO A 419 -3.14 8.59 7.37
C PRO A 419 -1.81 8.34 6.65
N LEU A 420 -0.78 7.99 7.42
CA LEU A 420 0.58 7.73 6.96
C LEU A 420 1.09 6.41 7.56
N SER A 421 1.85 5.67 6.77
CA SER A 421 2.73 4.61 7.27
C SER A 421 4.08 5.23 7.57
N ARG A 422 4.33 5.55 8.84
CA ARG A 422 5.59 6.17 9.27
C ARG A 422 6.67 5.10 9.39
N VAL A 423 7.81 5.33 8.77
CA VAL A 423 8.94 4.41 8.84
C VAL A 423 10.05 4.98 9.70
N ASN A 424 10.53 4.17 10.64
CA ASN A 424 11.71 4.46 11.43
C ASN A 424 12.78 3.38 11.21
N VAL A 425 13.99 3.79 10.82
CA VAL A 425 15.12 2.86 10.68
C VAL A 425 16.17 3.14 11.76
N LYS A 426 16.47 2.13 12.58
CA LYS A 426 17.56 2.12 13.55
C LYS A 426 18.68 1.20 13.10
N THR A 427 19.89 1.43 13.61
CA THR A 427 21.03 0.56 13.34
C THR A 427 21.76 0.20 14.64
N TYR A 428 22.30 -1.01 14.70
CA TYR A 428 23.10 -1.50 15.82
C TYR A 428 24.36 -2.19 15.29
N SER A 429 25.51 -1.89 15.88
CA SER A 429 26.75 -2.60 15.55
C SER A 429 26.88 -3.85 16.41
N ILE A 430 27.11 -4.99 15.76
CA ILE A 430 27.37 -6.28 16.39
C ILE A 430 28.85 -6.61 16.14
N PRO A 431 29.71 -6.61 17.18
CA PRO A 431 31.14 -6.85 17.01
C PRO A 431 31.46 -8.24 16.43
N ALA A 432 32.56 -8.34 15.68
CA ALA A 432 33.15 -9.63 15.32
C ALA A 432 33.36 -10.51 16.56
N ASN A 433 33.37 -11.83 16.36
CA ASN A 433 33.42 -12.87 17.38
C ASN A 433 32.18 -12.97 18.31
N SER A 434 31.16 -12.13 18.11
CA SER A 434 29.90 -12.25 18.85
C SER A 434 29.12 -13.49 18.41
N ARG A 435 28.47 -14.17 19.36
CA ARG A 435 27.48 -15.24 19.12
C ARG A 435 26.06 -14.87 19.51
N ILE A 436 25.89 -13.74 20.19
CA ILE A 436 24.62 -13.29 20.75
C ILE A 436 24.48 -11.79 20.45
N CYS A 437 23.29 -11.38 20.08
CA CYS A 437 22.87 -9.99 20.00
C CYS A 437 21.51 -9.86 20.69
N ASN A 438 21.50 -9.22 21.86
CA ASN A 438 20.28 -8.90 22.59
C ASN A 438 20.14 -7.38 22.65
N GLN A 439 18.96 -6.87 22.31
CA GLN A 439 18.63 -5.44 22.46
C GLN A 439 17.41 -5.34 23.37
N GLU A 440 17.63 -4.98 24.64
CA GLU A 440 16.57 -4.95 25.66
C GLU A 440 15.48 -3.90 25.35
N ASN A 441 15.87 -2.77 24.78
CA ASN A 441 14.97 -1.66 24.44
C ASN A 441 15.06 -1.36 22.94
N LEU A 442 14.77 -2.35 22.09
CA LEU A 442 14.76 -2.18 20.63
C LEU A 442 13.80 -1.03 20.26
N PHE A 443 12.62 -1.01 20.90
CA PHE A 443 11.69 0.11 20.95
C PHE A 443 11.05 0.19 22.34
N LEU A 444 10.88 1.42 22.82
CA LEU A 444 10.24 1.74 24.10
C LEU A 444 9.20 2.83 23.84
N GLY A 445 7.96 2.62 24.29
CA GLY A 445 6.83 3.51 24.00
C GLY A 445 5.96 2.94 22.89
N ALA A 446 5.59 3.75 21.90
CA ALA A 446 4.73 3.31 20.80
C ALA A 446 5.32 2.07 20.11
N MET A 447 4.49 1.03 19.96
CA MET A 447 4.88 -0.21 19.30
C MET A 447 4.71 -0.10 17.79
N PRO A 448 5.72 -0.54 17.01
CA PRO A 448 5.57 -0.64 15.57
C PRO A 448 4.55 -1.71 15.19
N LYS A 449 3.89 -1.52 14.05
CA LYS A 449 2.99 -2.46 13.39
C LYS A 449 3.74 -3.71 12.94
N TYR A 450 4.88 -3.51 12.28
CA TYR A 450 5.78 -4.60 11.90
C TYR A 450 7.23 -4.13 11.93
N VAL A 451 8.15 -5.08 12.11
CA VAL A 451 9.59 -4.87 12.14
C VAL A 451 10.26 -5.77 11.11
N VAL A 452 11.19 -5.21 10.34
CA VAL A 452 12.07 -5.95 9.42
C VAL A 452 13.50 -5.82 9.91
N LEU A 453 14.19 -6.95 10.02
CA LEU A 453 15.59 -7.05 10.40
C LEU A 453 16.41 -7.48 9.19
N GLY A 454 17.42 -6.69 8.85
CA GLY A 454 18.44 -7.02 7.85
C GLY A 454 19.83 -6.85 8.45
N MET A 455 20.79 -7.65 8.03
CA MET A 455 22.19 -7.53 8.50
C MET A 455 23.11 -7.33 7.32
N VAL A 456 24.04 -6.39 7.43
CA VAL A 456 25.03 -6.11 6.39
C VAL A 456 26.42 -6.04 7.00
N HIS A 457 27.45 -6.26 6.18
CA HIS A 457 28.83 -6.07 6.62
C HIS A 457 29.04 -4.61 7.06
N HIS A 458 29.66 -4.37 8.22
CA HIS A 458 29.79 -3.02 8.76
C HIS A 458 30.57 -2.09 7.83
N GLU A 459 31.62 -2.60 7.18
CA GLU A 459 32.39 -1.78 6.23
C GLU A 459 31.57 -1.41 4.99
N ALA A 460 30.63 -2.25 4.54
CA ALA A 460 29.72 -1.94 3.43
C ALA A 460 28.77 -0.80 3.82
N PHE A 461 28.23 -0.83 5.04
CA PHE A 461 27.43 0.25 5.61
C PHE A 461 28.18 1.59 5.64
N THR A 462 29.50 1.56 5.89
CA THR A 462 30.35 2.76 5.87
C THR A 462 30.93 3.11 4.49
N GLY A 463 30.60 2.36 3.44
CA GLY A 463 30.99 2.64 2.05
C GLY A 463 32.26 1.95 1.55
N ARG A 464 32.55 0.72 1.97
CA ARG A 464 33.58 -0.11 1.36
C ARG A 464 33.14 -0.55 -0.04
N ARG A 465 33.91 -0.16 -1.06
CA ARG A 465 33.51 -0.23 -2.48
C ARG A 465 33.45 -1.63 -3.08
N ASP A 466 34.17 -2.59 -2.53
CA ASP A 466 34.15 -3.99 -2.95
C ASP A 466 33.09 -4.82 -2.19
N LEU A 467 32.17 -4.17 -1.47
CA LEU A 467 31.04 -4.80 -0.81
C LEU A 467 29.75 -4.06 -1.16
N SER A 468 28.65 -4.78 -1.34
CA SER A 468 27.34 -4.15 -1.57
C SER A 468 26.74 -3.70 -0.24
N PRO A 469 26.27 -2.44 -0.13
CA PRO A 469 25.55 -2.00 1.07
C PRO A 469 24.20 -2.72 1.23
N PHE A 470 23.74 -3.46 0.20
CA PHE A 470 22.46 -4.17 0.18
C PHE A 470 22.62 -5.70 0.15
N ASN A 471 23.82 -6.22 0.47
CA ASN A 471 24.00 -7.64 0.75
C ASN A 471 23.49 -7.99 2.15
N PHE A 472 22.21 -8.35 2.24
CA PHE A 472 21.55 -8.74 3.48
C PHE A 472 21.91 -10.18 3.85
N VAL A 473 22.97 -10.34 4.64
CA VAL A 473 23.53 -11.64 5.03
C VAL A 473 22.77 -12.25 6.21
N HIS A 474 22.51 -13.56 6.16
CA HIS A 474 21.85 -14.27 7.26
C HIS A 474 22.77 -14.55 8.46
N ASN A 475 24.09 -14.45 8.30
CA ASN A 475 25.10 -14.66 9.37
C ASN A 475 24.94 -15.95 10.19
N ASN A 476 24.36 -16.99 9.60
CA ASN A 476 24.03 -18.26 10.29
C ASN A 476 23.25 -18.05 11.61
N VAL A 477 22.28 -17.14 11.62
CA VAL A 477 21.32 -17.01 12.73
C VAL A 477 20.71 -18.39 13.04
N GLU A 478 20.80 -18.81 14.30
CA GLU A 478 20.25 -20.09 14.79
C GLU A 478 19.12 -19.92 15.79
N TYR A 479 18.96 -18.71 16.34
CA TYR A 479 17.86 -18.35 17.21
C TYR A 479 17.50 -16.90 16.92
N LEU A 480 16.21 -16.63 16.67
CA LEU A 480 15.72 -15.29 16.51
C LEU A 480 14.28 -15.17 17.01
N ALA A 481 14.06 -14.23 17.93
CA ALA A 481 12.74 -13.85 18.41
C ALA A 481 12.73 -12.38 18.83
N LEU A 482 11.55 -11.78 18.77
CA LEU A 482 11.23 -10.56 19.49
C LEU A 482 10.48 -10.92 20.77
N CYS A 483 10.56 -10.06 21.77
CA CYS A 483 9.80 -10.18 23.01
C CYS A 483 9.08 -8.86 23.26
N GLN A 484 7.75 -8.88 23.16
CA GLN A 484 6.86 -7.74 23.38
C GLN A 484 6.25 -7.89 24.78
N ASP A 485 6.63 -7.03 25.71
CA ASP A 485 6.13 -7.05 27.10
C ASP A 485 6.19 -8.43 27.78
N GLY A 486 7.27 -9.18 27.53
CA GLY A 486 7.47 -10.53 28.06
C GLY A 486 6.87 -11.65 27.20
N ARG A 487 6.09 -11.33 26.16
CA ARG A 487 5.54 -12.30 25.20
C ARG A 487 6.47 -12.46 23.99
N GLN A 488 6.91 -13.69 23.74
CA GLN A 488 7.74 -14.00 22.58
C GLN A 488 6.94 -13.96 21.27
N VAL A 489 7.52 -13.33 20.24
CA VAL A 489 7.02 -13.24 18.87
C VAL A 489 8.13 -13.66 17.89
N PRO A 490 7.95 -14.71 17.08
CA PRO A 490 6.83 -15.65 17.10
C PRO A 490 6.79 -16.51 18.38
N ALA A 491 5.65 -17.17 18.63
CA ALA A 491 5.46 -18.06 19.78
C ALA A 491 6.53 -19.17 19.86
N LYS A 492 6.97 -19.68 18.71
CA LYS A 492 8.17 -20.51 18.59
C LYS A 492 9.24 -19.72 17.84
N ALA A 493 10.29 -19.31 18.54
CA ALA A 493 11.44 -18.62 17.96
C ALA A 493 11.96 -19.28 16.68
N PHE A 494 12.44 -18.46 15.74
CA PHE A 494 13.14 -18.92 14.55
C PHE A 494 14.39 -19.68 14.93
N GLN A 495 14.60 -20.82 14.28
CA GLN A 495 15.67 -21.77 14.57
C GLN A 495 16.31 -22.27 13.27
N SER A 496 16.72 -21.32 12.44
CA SER A 496 17.15 -21.59 11.08
C SER A 496 18.40 -22.46 10.99
N GLN A 497 18.46 -23.25 9.92
CA GLN A 497 19.68 -23.94 9.49
C GLN A 497 19.90 -23.68 8.00
N PHE A 498 20.53 -22.55 7.70
CA PHE A 498 20.79 -22.10 6.32
C PHE A 498 21.58 -23.15 5.53
N ASN A 499 22.64 -23.72 6.10
CA ASN A 499 23.46 -24.76 5.47
C ASN A 499 22.75 -26.12 5.26
N GLN A 500 21.56 -26.31 5.83
CA GLN A 500 20.76 -27.53 5.70
C GLN A 500 19.37 -27.24 5.08
N GLY A 501 19.20 -26.08 4.43
CA GLY A 501 17.96 -25.72 3.72
C GLY A 501 16.73 -25.50 4.62
N SER A 502 16.91 -25.38 5.94
CA SER A 502 15.82 -25.27 6.93
C SER A 502 15.54 -23.82 7.38
N SER A 503 15.68 -22.85 6.46
CA SER A 503 15.31 -21.42 6.65
C SER A 503 13.94 -21.08 6.04
N VAL A 504 13.21 -22.09 5.56
CA VAL A 504 11.95 -21.93 4.81
C VAL A 504 10.88 -21.24 5.64
N ARG A 505 10.86 -21.50 6.96
CA ARG A 505 9.86 -20.92 7.85
C ARG A 505 10.06 -19.42 7.97
N GLU A 506 11.31 -18.97 8.07
CA GLU A 506 11.68 -17.56 8.14
C GLU A 506 11.37 -16.85 6.83
N PHE A 507 11.72 -17.46 5.70
CA PHE A 507 11.34 -16.98 4.37
C PHE A 507 9.82 -16.85 4.22
N TYR A 508 9.07 -17.93 4.52
CA TYR A 508 7.62 -17.93 4.38
C TYR A 508 6.94 -16.96 5.35
N ASN A 509 7.54 -16.75 6.53
CA ASN A 509 7.03 -15.79 7.50
C ASN A 509 7.02 -14.35 6.96
N MET A 510 7.88 -14.00 6.00
CA MET A 510 7.81 -12.69 5.35
C MET A 510 6.41 -12.44 4.76
N PHE A 511 5.83 -13.43 4.08
CA PHE A 511 4.51 -13.31 3.46
C PHE A 511 3.40 -13.23 4.51
N ILE A 512 3.47 -14.05 5.56
CA ILE A 512 2.49 -14.03 6.65
C ILE A 512 2.53 -12.69 7.37
N ALA A 513 3.73 -12.24 7.75
CA ALA A 513 3.93 -11.04 8.54
C ALA A 513 3.58 -9.74 7.79
N THR A 514 3.59 -9.75 6.45
CA THR A 514 3.13 -8.62 5.63
C THR A 514 1.70 -8.78 5.12
N GLY A 515 0.91 -9.74 5.63
CA GLY A 515 -0.49 -9.92 5.24
C GLY A 515 -0.73 -10.46 3.83
N ARG A 516 0.29 -11.12 3.24
CA ARG A 516 0.30 -11.66 1.86
C ARG A 516 0.05 -13.17 1.80
N HIS A 517 -0.28 -13.80 2.91
CA HIS A 517 -0.56 -15.23 2.94
C HIS A 517 -1.71 -15.58 1.96
N LEU A 518 -1.43 -16.45 0.99
CA LEU A 518 -2.35 -16.88 -0.07
C LEU A 518 -2.91 -15.74 -0.95
N LYS A 519 -2.28 -14.57 -0.96
CA LYS A 519 -2.64 -13.44 -1.84
C LYS A 519 -1.58 -13.26 -2.92
N ASP A 520 -2.02 -12.98 -4.13
CA ASP A 520 -1.12 -12.59 -5.23
C ASP A 520 -0.75 -11.11 -5.10
N LEU A 521 0.15 -10.83 -4.16
CA LEU A 521 0.62 -9.48 -3.84
C LEU A 521 2.13 -9.36 -4.06
N PRO A 522 2.61 -8.16 -4.45
CA PRO A 522 4.00 -7.96 -4.84
C PRO A 522 4.99 -8.19 -3.69
N LEU A 523 6.09 -8.90 -3.98
CA LEU A 523 7.30 -9.06 -3.17
C LEU A 523 8.42 -9.60 -4.08
N SER A 524 9.63 -9.05 -4.00
CA SER A 524 10.74 -9.37 -4.92
C SER A 524 11.86 -10.18 -4.27
N ILE A 525 11.54 -11.20 -3.47
CA ILE A 525 12.52 -12.11 -2.88
C ILE A 525 11.97 -13.54 -2.97
N ASN A 526 12.71 -14.43 -3.63
CA ASN A 526 12.41 -15.86 -3.64
C ASN A 526 13.22 -16.63 -2.57
N ARG A 527 13.00 -17.94 -2.48
CA ARG A 527 13.58 -18.78 -1.43
C ARG A 527 15.11 -18.89 -1.54
N GLU A 528 15.62 -18.99 -2.75
CA GLU A 528 17.05 -19.09 -3.03
C GLU A 528 17.74 -17.76 -2.67
N GLU A 529 17.20 -16.65 -3.15
CA GLU A 529 17.68 -15.30 -2.87
C GLU A 529 17.68 -14.97 -1.38
N PHE A 530 16.67 -15.42 -0.64
CA PHE A 530 16.62 -15.27 0.81
C PHE A 530 17.83 -15.89 1.51
N ASN A 531 18.39 -16.99 1.00
CA ASN A 531 19.60 -17.61 1.56
C ASN A 531 20.88 -16.95 1.06
N ASP A 532 20.83 -16.32 -0.11
CA ASP A 532 22.00 -15.88 -0.85
C ASP A 532 22.10 -14.34 -0.95
N GLY A 533 21.80 -13.62 0.15
CA GLY A 533 22.06 -12.17 0.25
C GLY A 533 20.83 -11.25 0.24
N TYR A 534 19.62 -11.81 0.29
CA TYR A 534 18.37 -11.07 0.54
C TYR A 534 17.66 -11.55 1.82
N SER A 535 18.43 -11.88 2.87
CA SER A 535 17.90 -12.38 4.15
C SER A 535 17.27 -11.26 4.99
N LEU A 536 15.96 -11.03 4.83
CA LEU A 536 15.18 -10.07 5.64
C LEU A 536 14.19 -10.80 6.56
N PHE A 537 14.33 -10.65 7.88
CA PHE A 537 13.42 -11.26 8.84
C PHE A 537 12.30 -10.29 9.21
N VAL A 538 11.06 -10.65 8.91
CA VAL A 538 9.89 -9.79 9.13
C VAL A 538 9.05 -10.31 10.29
N PHE A 539 8.59 -9.41 11.16
CA PHE A 539 7.75 -9.69 12.31
C PHE A 539 6.52 -8.80 12.28
N ASN A 540 5.34 -9.39 12.32
CA ASN A 540 4.09 -8.65 12.55
C ASN A 540 3.85 -8.55 14.06
N LEU A 541 3.53 -7.35 14.54
CA LEU A 541 3.26 -7.03 15.93
C LEU A 541 1.82 -6.52 16.12
N THR A 542 0.97 -6.54 15.09
CA THR A 542 -0.44 -6.18 15.23
C THR A 542 -1.20 -7.18 16.10
N PRO A 543 -2.11 -6.71 16.98
CA PRO A 543 -2.95 -7.59 17.79
C PRO A 543 -3.94 -8.44 16.99
N GLY A 544 -4.30 -8.03 15.77
CA GLY A 544 -5.13 -8.79 14.83
C GLY A 544 -4.34 -9.22 13.59
N ASP A 545 -4.75 -10.33 12.98
CA ASP A 545 -4.20 -10.79 11.68
C ASP A 545 -4.59 -9.87 10.51
N ASP A 546 -5.41 -8.84 10.78
CA ASP A 546 -5.83 -7.84 9.81
C ASP A 546 -4.77 -6.74 9.65
N ASN A 547 -4.06 -6.80 8.52
CA ASN A 547 -3.02 -5.83 8.16
C ASN A 547 -3.61 -4.54 7.58
N ASP A 548 -4.90 -4.47 7.26
CA ASP A 548 -5.52 -3.32 6.61
C ASP A 548 -6.25 -2.40 7.61
N ALA A 549 -6.48 -2.87 8.84
CA ALA A 549 -7.06 -2.07 9.92
C ALA A 549 -6.01 -1.15 10.59
N LEU A 550 -6.43 0.07 10.95
CA LEU A 550 -5.68 0.92 11.87
C LEU A 550 -5.67 0.24 13.23
N SER A 551 -4.49 -0.17 13.69
CA SER A 551 -4.35 -0.75 15.03
C SER A 551 -4.30 0.36 16.08
N PRO A 552 -4.97 0.22 17.23
CA PRO A 552 -4.79 1.16 18.32
C PRO A 552 -3.32 1.19 18.73
N VAL A 553 -2.77 2.40 18.93
CA VAL A 553 -1.39 2.58 19.38
C VAL A 553 -1.24 1.88 20.73
N SER A 554 -0.43 0.83 20.77
CA SER A 554 -0.05 0.16 22.01
C SER A 554 1.31 0.67 22.44
N ASN A 555 1.45 0.93 23.74
CA ASN A 555 2.73 1.27 24.34
C ASN A 555 3.31 0.04 25.02
N GLY A 556 4.59 -0.22 24.82
CA GLY A 556 5.26 -1.36 25.41
C GLY A 556 6.78 -1.29 25.28
N ASN A 557 7.43 -2.39 25.66
CA ASN A 557 8.83 -2.63 25.39
C ASN A 557 8.98 -3.77 24.39
N LEU A 558 9.74 -3.53 23.33
CA LEU A 558 10.13 -4.53 22.37
C LEU A 558 11.61 -4.86 22.55
N LYS A 559 11.90 -6.13 22.83
CA LYS A 559 13.25 -6.68 22.94
C LYS A 559 13.57 -7.55 21.73
N LEU A 560 14.82 -7.49 21.27
CA LEU A 560 15.38 -8.44 20.30
C LEU A 560 16.24 -9.48 21.02
N GLU A 561 16.05 -10.75 20.69
CA GLU A 561 16.95 -11.85 21.06
C GLU A 561 17.41 -12.60 19.81
N MET A 562 18.71 -12.53 19.53
CA MET A 562 19.33 -13.15 18.36
C MET A 562 20.58 -13.92 18.77
N ARG A 563 20.76 -15.12 18.22
CA ARG A 563 21.98 -15.93 18.39
C ARG A 563 22.47 -16.47 17.05
N PHE A 564 23.79 -16.53 16.91
CA PHE A 564 24.49 -17.01 15.73
C PHE A 564 25.12 -18.37 16.02
N ARG A 565 24.96 -19.31 15.08
CA ARG A 565 25.51 -20.67 15.18
C ARG A 565 27.03 -20.67 15.32
N VAL A 566 27.67 -19.75 14.62
CA VAL A 566 29.11 -19.50 14.64
C VAL A 566 29.36 -18.07 15.06
N ALA A 567 30.52 -17.82 15.65
CA ALA A 567 30.92 -16.47 15.99
C ALA A 567 31.04 -15.63 14.70
N LEU A 568 30.54 -14.40 14.73
CA LEU A 568 30.56 -13.54 13.54
C LEU A 568 32.00 -13.33 13.06
N PRO A 569 32.32 -13.56 11.77
CA PRO A 569 33.68 -13.40 11.26
C PRO A 569 34.11 -11.93 11.21
N HIS A 570 33.14 -11.01 11.06
CA HIS A 570 33.36 -9.58 10.94
C HIS A 570 32.29 -8.82 11.71
N THR A 571 32.56 -7.55 12.01
CA THR A 571 31.55 -6.65 12.59
C THR A 571 30.40 -6.49 11.60
N THR A 572 29.18 -6.67 12.09
CA THR A 572 27.94 -6.62 11.32
C THR A 572 27.12 -5.42 11.78
N THR A 573 26.54 -4.68 10.83
CA THR A 573 25.50 -3.69 11.14
C THR A 573 24.13 -4.36 11.02
N LEU A 574 23.38 -4.39 12.11
CA LEU A 574 21.97 -4.76 12.12
C LEU A 574 21.13 -3.53 11.76
N ILE A 575 20.35 -3.63 10.69
CA ILE A 575 19.35 -2.66 10.26
C ILE A 575 17.98 -3.10 10.80
N VAL A 576 17.31 -2.19 11.50
CA VAL A 576 15.99 -2.41 12.11
C VAL A 576 15.03 -1.42 11.50
N TYR A 577 14.25 -1.87 10.52
CA TYR A 577 13.19 -1.10 9.89
C TYR A 577 11.89 -1.35 10.66
N ALA A 578 11.23 -0.30 11.11
CA ALA A 578 9.99 -0.37 11.87
C ALA A 578 8.94 0.55 11.26
N CYS A 579 7.74 0.01 11.03
CA CYS A 579 6.61 0.74 10.45
C CYS A 579 5.55 1.02 11.53
N TYR A 580 4.99 2.22 11.53
CA TYR A 580 3.97 2.67 12.47
C TYR A 580 2.78 3.24 11.70
N ASP A 581 1.58 3.02 12.20
CA ASP A 581 0.42 3.78 11.76
C ASP A 581 0.50 5.18 12.41
N SER A 582 0.37 6.24 11.61
CA SER A 582 0.43 7.62 12.08
C SER A 582 -0.60 8.47 11.34
N ILE A 583 -1.06 9.55 11.96
CA ILE A 583 -1.95 10.52 11.35
C ILE A 583 -1.26 11.89 11.42
N LEU A 584 -1.10 12.51 10.26
CA LEU A 584 -0.72 13.91 10.16
C LEU A 584 -2.00 14.75 10.10
N GLU A 585 -2.04 15.85 10.84
CA GLU A 585 -3.21 16.73 10.86
C GLU A 585 -2.87 18.12 10.34
N ILE A 586 -3.83 18.75 9.66
CA ILE A 586 -3.72 20.13 9.22
C ILE A 586 -4.96 20.90 9.67
N ASN A 587 -4.73 21.94 10.47
CA ASN A 587 -5.83 22.74 11.03
C ASN A 587 -6.32 23.84 10.07
N SER A 588 -7.35 24.59 10.49
CA SER A 588 -7.91 25.72 9.72
C SER A 588 -6.89 26.81 9.37
N LYS A 589 -5.83 26.96 10.17
CA LYS A 589 -4.72 27.91 9.94
C LYS A 589 -3.60 27.34 9.07
N ARG A 590 -3.78 26.15 8.48
CA ARG A 590 -2.76 25.41 7.71
C ARG A 590 -1.51 25.04 8.52
N GLN A 591 -1.63 25.01 9.85
CA GLN A 591 -0.56 24.50 10.69
C GLN A 591 -0.58 22.99 10.65
N VAL A 592 0.58 22.42 10.37
CA VAL A 592 0.80 20.97 10.35
C VAL A 592 1.09 20.51 11.77
N LEU A 593 0.25 19.60 12.24
CA LEU A 593 0.37 18.93 13.54
C LEU A 593 0.76 17.48 13.26
N VAL A 594 1.75 16.97 14.00
CA VAL A 594 2.21 15.60 13.89
C VAL A 594 2.17 15.00 15.27
N ASP A 595 1.33 13.99 15.47
CA ASP A 595 1.40 13.15 16.65
C ASP A 595 2.59 12.20 16.50
N TYR A 596 3.69 12.54 17.18
CA TYR A 596 4.71 11.57 17.50
C TYR A 596 4.30 10.90 18.80
N TYR A 597 3.63 9.75 18.70
CA TYR A 597 3.45 8.85 19.84
C TYR A 597 4.80 8.27 20.29
#